data_AF-A0A533QDB4-F1
#
_entry.id   AF-A0A533QDB4-F1
#
_cell.length_a   1.000
_cell.length_b   1.000
_cell.length_c   1.000
_cell.angle_alpha   90.00
_cell.angle_beta   90.00
_cell.angle_gamma   90.00
#
_symmetry.space_group_name_H-M   'P 1'
#
loop_
_entity.id
_entity.type
_entity.pdbx_description
1 polymer ?
#
loop_
_entity_poly.entity_id
_entity_poly.type
_entity_poly.pdbx_seq_one_letter_code
_entity_poly.pdbx_strand_id
1 'polypeptide(L)' 'MKYEPLSNKKEDIARKIVDAAYTVHRTLGPGLLEKVYEICFCHELSKRGLSTERQVNIPIVYDEIIFNEVYV' A
#
# COMPACT_ATOMS: atom_id res chain seq x y z
N MET A 1 15.22 -1.39 -24.37
CA MET A 1 14.50 -0.46 -23.46
C MET A 1 15.54 0.23 -22.61
N LYS A 2 15.68 1.56 -22.68
CA LYS A 2 16.55 2.31 -21.75
C LYS A 2 15.71 2.64 -20.52
N TYR A 3 16.11 2.14 -19.35
CA TYR A 3 15.48 2.48 -18.08
C TYR A 3 16.19 3.72 -17.52
N GLU A 4 15.43 4.75 -17.20
CA GLU A 4 15.96 5.88 -16.45
C GLU A 4 15.95 5.55 -14.96
N PRO A 5 17.08 5.72 -14.26
CA PRO A 5 17.15 5.41 -12.84
C PRO A 5 16.20 6.32 -12.05
N LEU A 6 15.60 5.76 -11.00
CA LEU A 6 14.79 6.53 -10.08
C LEU A 6 15.66 7.57 -9.34
N SER A 7 15.03 8.65 -8.90
CA SER A 7 15.72 9.60 -8.03
C SER A 7 16.00 8.97 -6.67
N ASN A 8 17.05 9.43 -5.99
CA ASN A 8 17.42 8.97 -4.64
C ASN A 8 16.24 9.03 -3.65
N LYS A 9 15.36 10.03 -3.80
CA LYS A 9 14.14 10.16 -2.98
C LYS A 9 13.15 9.02 -3.23
N LYS A 10 12.93 8.64 -4.48
CA LYS A 10 12.03 7.53 -4.84
C LYS A 10 12.59 6.19 -4.37
N GLU A 11 13.90 5.98 -4.49
CA GLU A 11 14.58 4.80 -3.96
C GLU A 11 14.44 4.68 -2.43
N ASP A 12 14.61 5.78 -1.69
CA ASP A 12 14.43 5.78 -0.23
C ASP A 12 12.99 5.44 0.18
N ILE A 13 12.00 6.01 -0.50
CA ILE A 13 10.59 5.70 -0.26
C ILE A 13 10.30 4.23 -0.58
N ALA A 14 10.75 3.73 -1.74
CA ALA A 14 10.55 2.34 -2.14
C ALA A 14 11.15 1.37 -1.13
N ARG A 15 12.38 1.61 -0.67
CA ARG A 15 13.02 0.81 0.38
C ARG A 15 12.18 0.75 1.66
N LYS A 16 11.71 1.90 2.15
CA LYS A 16 10.84 1.97 3.34
C LYS A 16 9.55 1.17 3.18
N ILE A 17 8.94 1.22 1.99
CA ILE A 17 7.72 0.48 1.64
C ILE A 17 8.00 -1.03 1.69
N VAL A 18 9.06 -1.50 1.05
CA VAL A 18 9.43 -2.92 1.02
C VAL A 18 9.78 -3.43 2.43
N ASP A 19 10.56 -2.67 3.19
CA ASP A 19 10.92 -3.02 4.57
C ASP A 19 9.68 -3.13 5.47
N ALA A 20 8.71 -2.23 5.32
CA ALA A 20 7.45 -2.28 6.05
C ALA A 20 6.63 -3.52 5.68
N ALA A 21 6.47 -3.82 4.40
CA ALA A 21 5.73 -4.99 3.93
C ALA A 21 6.38 -6.30 4.41
N TYR A 22 7.71 -6.38 4.32
CA TYR A 22 8.48 -7.50 4.83
C TYR A 22 8.29 -7.69 6.34
N THR A 23 8.33 -6.59 7.10
CA THR A 23 8.13 -6.61 8.56
C THR A 23 6.75 -7.17 8.92
N VAL A 24 5.69 -6.70 8.25
CA VAL A 24 4.32 -7.19 8.45
C VAL A 24 4.23 -8.67 8.12
N HIS A 25 4.68 -9.09 6.94
CA HIS A 25 4.60 -10.49 6.51
C HIS A 25 5.37 -11.43 7.43
N ARG A 26 6.60 -11.05 7.82
CA ARG A 26 7.44 -11.85 8.73
C ARG A 26 6.83 -11.99 10.12
N THR A 27 6.12 -10.97 10.59
CA THR A 27 5.53 -10.95 11.95
C THR A 27 4.20 -11.68 12.01
N LEU A 28 3.32 -11.48 11.03
CA LEU A 28 1.97 -12.02 11.05
C LEU A 28 1.83 -13.38 10.34
N GLY A 29 2.70 -13.67 9.37
CA GLY A 29 2.52 -14.79 8.47
C GLY A 29 1.31 -14.61 7.52
N PRO A 30 1.02 -15.60 6.67
CA PRO A 30 -0.14 -15.60 5.77
C PRO A 30 -1.45 -16.01 6.49
N GLY A 31 -2.60 -15.70 5.89
CA GLY A 31 -3.91 -16.25 6.29
C GLY A 31 -4.86 -15.29 7.01
N LEU A 32 -4.47 -14.02 7.18
CA LEU A 32 -5.34 -13.00 7.76
C LEU A 32 -6.16 -12.27 6.68
N LEU A 33 -7.20 -11.58 7.11
CA LEU A 33 -7.97 -10.69 6.23
C LEU A 33 -7.10 -9.53 5.76
N GLU A 34 -7.33 -9.08 4.53
CA GLU A 34 -6.67 -7.93 3.92
C GLU A 34 -6.67 -6.69 4.82
N LYS A 35 -7.82 -6.38 5.43
CA LYS A 35 -7.97 -5.25 6.37
C LYS A 35 -6.94 -5.28 7.51
N VAL A 36 -6.55 -6.47 7.98
CA VAL A 36 -5.54 -6.60 9.03
C VAL A 36 -4.16 -6.24 8.49
N TYR A 37 -3.80 -6.74 7.31
CA TYR A 37 -2.54 -6.39 6.65
C TYR A 37 -2.48 -4.89 6.34
N GLU A 38 -3.56 -4.30 5.83
CA GLU A 38 -3.65 -2.87 5.53
C GLU A 38 -3.36 -2.03 6.78
N ILE A 39 -4.03 -2.31 7.90
CA ILE A 39 -3.84 -1.58 9.16
C ILE A 39 -2.39 -1.69 9.64
N CYS A 40 -1.83 -2.90 9.68
CA CYS A 40 -0.46 -3.12 10.13
C CYS A 40 0.57 -2.49 9.20
N PHE A 41 0.33 -2.53 7.89
CA PHE A 41 1.22 -1.93 6.91
C PHE A 41 1.24 -0.40 7.01
N CYS A 42 0.07 0.23 7.13
CA CYS A 42 -0.01 1.67 7.35
C CYS A 42 0.67 2.09 8.66
N HIS A 43 0.55 1.27 9.71
CA HIS A 43 1.27 1.49 10.96
C HIS A 43 2.80 1.44 10.77
N GLU A 44 3.32 0.44 10.06
CA GLU A 44 4.75 0.32 9.77
C GLU A 44 5.28 1.45 8.85
N LEU A 45 4.47 1.93 7.91
CA LEU A 45 4.79 3.09 7.06
C LEU A 45 4.82 4.39 7.87
N SER A 46 3.85 4.59 8.76
CA SER A 46 3.79 5.74 9.67
C SER A 46 5.02 5.80 10.60
N LYS A 47 5.44 4.65 11.15
CA LYS A 47 6.68 4.55 11.95
C LYS A 47 7.95 4.94 11.17
N ARG A 48 7.92 4.85 9.84
CA ARG A 48 9.01 5.25 8.93
C ARG A 48 8.86 6.70 8.42
N GLY A 49 7.90 7.45 8.97
CA GLY A 49 7.64 8.85 8.63
C GLY A 49 6.92 9.03 7.29
N LEU A 50 6.25 7.99 6.77
CA LEU A 50 5.47 8.07 5.55
C LEU A 50 3.99 8.29 5.88
N SER A 51 3.38 9.27 5.20
CA SER A 51 1.93 9.48 5.23
C SER A 51 1.25 8.54 4.25
N THR A 52 0.11 7.98 4.65
CA THR A 52 -0.68 7.07 3.82
C THR A 52 -2.16 7.41 3.91
N GLU A 53 -2.85 7.27 2.79
CA GLU A 53 -4.31 7.23 2.75
C GLU A 53 -4.74 5.77 2.58
N ARG A 54 -5.87 5.42 3.18
CA ARG A 54 -6.41 4.06 3.18
C ARG A 54 -7.77 4.08 2.52
N GLN A 55 -8.12 3.00 1.82
CA GLN A 55 -9.45 2.82 1.28
C GLN A 55 -9.91 4.03 0.43
N VAL A 56 -9.00 4.57 -0.38
CA VAL A 56 -9.30 5.72 -1.25
C VAL A 56 -10.33 5.26 -2.27
N ASN A 57 -11.46 5.97 -2.33
CA ASN A 57 -12.55 5.62 -3.22
C ASN A 57 -12.12 5.74 -4.69
N ILE A 58 -12.27 4.64 -5.41
CA ILE A 58 -12.06 4.50 -6.84
C ILE A 58 -13.42 4.18 -7.46
N PRO A 59 -13.95 5.07 -8.33
CA PRO A 59 -15.21 4.79 -8.99
C PRO A 59 -15.08 3.57 -9.90
N ILE A 60 -16.00 2.62 -9.75
CA ILE A 60 -16.11 1.48 -10.66
C ILE A 60 -17.43 1.54 -11.41
N VAL A 61 -17.39 1.09 -12.67
CA VAL A 61 -18.58 0.94 -13.51
C VAL A 61 -18.86 -0.54 -13.67
N TYR A 62 -20.03 -0.98 -13.24
CA TYR A 62 -20.52 -2.34 -13.44
C TYR A 62 -21.94 -2.27 -13.98
N ASP A 63 -22.15 -2.79 -15.19
CA ASP A 63 -23.46 -2.83 -15.86
C ASP A 63 -24.18 -1.47 -15.83
N GLU A 64 -23.50 -0.42 -16.31
CA GLU A 64 -23.96 0.99 -16.31
C GLU A 64 -24.19 1.62 -14.92
N ILE A 65 -24.03 0.87 -13.83
CA ILE A 65 -24.08 1.37 -12.46
C ILE A 65 -22.70 1.88 -12.05
N ILE A 66 -22.65 3.13 -11.58
CA ILE A 66 -21.45 3.75 -11.02
C ILE A 66 -21.44 3.57 -9.52
N PHE A 67 -20.43 2.88 -8.99
CA PHE A 67 -20.18 2.78 -7.55
C PHE A 67 -19.04 3.71 -7.17
N ASN A 68 -19.32 4.68 -6.30
CA ASN A 68 -18.35 5.69 -5.85
C ASN A 68 -17.69 5.36 -4.50
N GLU A 69 -18.05 4.25 -3.86
CA GLU A 69 -17.61 3.85 -2.52
C GLU A 69 -16.84 2.53 -2.55
N VAL A 70 -16.08 2.31 -3.63
CA VAL A 70 -15.28 1.09 -3.78
C VAL A 70 -13.82 1.45 -3.63
N TYR A 71 -13.11 0.65 -2.87
CA TYR A 71 -11.65 0.65 -2.80
C TYR A 71 -11.20 -0.79 -2.99
N VAL A 72 -10.04 -0.95 -3.63
CA VAL A 72 -9.29 -2.21 -3.61
C VAL A 72 -8.26 -2.07 -2.50
#